data_AF-A0A935XBB2-F1
#
_entry.id   AF-A0A935XBB2-F1
#
_cell.length_a   1.000
_cell.length_b   1.000
_cell.length_c   1.000
_cell.angle_alpha   90.00
_cell.angle_beta   90.00
_cell.angle_gamma   90.00
#
_symmetry.space_group_name_H-M   'P 1'
#
loop_
_entity.id
_entity.type
_entity.pdbx_description
1 polymer ?
#
loop_
_entity_poly.entity_id
_entity_poly.type
_entity_poly.pdbx_seq_one_letter_code
_entity_poly.pdbx_strand_id
1 'polypeptide(L)'
;MLGLVIGIQVVVIFLFLTNAHLSGTSKANIASWLGWLWAGCAVAAIVNFGWDGAGSALGASVIAPFALRGLAARAAAVLMGIGAPNGGGAYPGAPPSELRRISKVLGDYSSVHDPAKLLAELSAPGPRKKDVALNELLAVVVARPSCAKVLNEFGVDQEGLREVYRRIATAGGARWAGAHFAAASAIYFEDSLRYLLEQERAKAAPLDTAYNLIEHFQSGSPLRDARAEPAPG
;
A
#
# COMPACT_ATOMS: atom_id res chain seq x y z
N MET A 1 31.16 4.67 19.27
CA MET A 1 30.19 4.33 20.34
C MET A 1 28.86 5.07 20.17
N LEU A 2 28.84 6.39 19.94
CA LEU A 2 27.60 7.15 19.68
C LEU A 2 26.74 6.59 18.52
N GLY A 3 27.36 6.25 17.39
CA GLY A 3 26.64 5.67 16.25
C GLY A 3 25.96 4.33 16.54
N LEU A 4 26.49 3.52 17.47
CA LEU A 4 25.86 2.27 17.90
C LEU A 4 24.58 2.56 18.70
N VAL A 5 24.64 3.53 19.62
CA VAL A 5 23.48 3.94 20.43
C VAL A 5 22.38 4.50 19.54
N ILE A 6 22.72 5.34 18.56
CA ILE A 6 21.77 5.86 17.57
C ILE A 6 21.17 4.72 16.74
N GLY A 7 22.00 3.78 16.26
CA GLY A 7 21.53 2.61 15.52
C GLY A 7 20.54 1.76 16.30
N ILE A 8 20.83 1.48 17.57
CA ILE A 8 19.92 0.75 18.47
C ILE A 8 18.61 1.53 18.63
N GLN A 9 18.68 2.84 18.89
CA GLN A 9 17.49 3.68 19.05
C GLN A 9 16.57 3.64 17.83
N VAL A 10 17.14 3.71 16.62
CA VAL A 10 16.40 3.60 15.35
C VAL A 10 15.71 2.23 15.23
N VAL A 11 16.38 1.14 15.63
CA VAL A 11 15.78 -0.20 15.67
C VAL A 11 14.65 -0.28 16.69
N VAL A 12 14.78 0.31 17.89
CA VAL A 12 13.71 0.33 18.88
C VAL A 12 12.49 1.09 18.37
N ILE A 13 12.70 2.24 17.73
CA ILE A 13 11.62 3.02 17.11
C ILE A 13 10.94 2.22 16.00
N PHE A 14 11.72 1.54 15.15
CA PHE A 14 11.17 0.64 14.13
C PHE A 14 10.26 -0.42 14.74
N LEU A 15 10.71 -1.10 15.80
CA LEU A 15 9.92 -2.12 16.49
C LEU A 15 8.65 -1.54 17.13
N PHE A 16 8.69 -0.32 17.66
CA PHE A 16 7.50 0.39 18.15
C PHE A 16 6.48 0.63 17.04
N LEU A 17 6.93 1.08 15.86
CA LEU A 17 6.06 1.29 14.71
C LEU A 17 5.46 -0.03 14.22
N THR A 18 6.26 -1.09 14.16
CA THR A 18 5.78 -2.44 13.79
C THR A 18 4.75 -2.93 14.80
N ASN A 19 4.99 -2.76 16.11
CA ASN A 19 4.06 -3.15 17.18
C ASN A 19 2.74 -2.34 17.13
N ALA A 20 2.78 -1.07 16.71
CA ALA A 20 1.57 -0.27 16.53
C ALA A 20 0.59 -0.91 15.54
N HIS A 21 1.10 -1.62 14.52
CA HIS A 21 0.33 -2.35 13.52
C HIS A 21 -0.07 -3.77 13.92
N LEU A 22 0.48 -4.31 15.01
CA LEU A 22 0.02 -5.58 15.57
C LEU A 22 -1.28 -5.37 16.35
N SER A 23 -2.18 -6.35 16.28
CA SER A 23 -3.42 -6.45 17.05
C SER A 23 -3.37 -7.66 18.01
N GLY A 24 -4.09 -7.60 19.13
CA GLY A 24 -4.20 -8.70 20.10
C GLY A 24 -3.56 -8.45 21.47
N THR A 25 -3.72 -9.45 22.36
CA THR A 25 -3.33 -9.39 23.78
C THR A 25 -1.81 -9.31 24.01
N SER A 26 -0.99 -9.71 23.03
CA SER A 26 0.47 -9.57 23.08
C SER A 26 0.97 -8.12 22.94
N LYS A 27 0.14 -7.21 22.40
CA LYS A 27 0.51 -5.81 22.13
C LYS A 27 0.93 -5.05 23.39
N ALA A 28 0.23 -5.27 24.51
CA ALA A 28 0.50 -4.59 25.76
C ALA A 28 1.87 -5.00 26.35
N ASN A 29 2.19 -6.28 26.29
CA ASN A 29 3.48 -6.80 26.78
C ASN A 29 4.65 -6.33 25.92
N ILE A 30 4.49 -6.34 24.58
CA ILE A 30 5.52 -5.87 23.64
C ILE A 30 5.74 -4.35 23.79
N ALA A 31 4.66 -3.57 23.93
CA ALA A 31 4.76 -2.13 24.14
C ALA A 31 5.48 -1.78 25.45
N SER A 32 5.19 -2.51 26.54
CA SER A 32 5.86 -2.31 27.82
C SER A 32 7.36 -2.61 27.72
N TRP A 33 7.73 -3.75 27.13
CA TRP A 33 9.14 -4.12 26.90
C TRP A 33 9.90 -3.12 26.04
N LEU A 34 9.30 -2.68 24.93
CA LEU A 34 9.90 -1.67 24.06
C LEU A 34 10.07 -0.32 24.77
N GLY A 35 9.15 0.05 25.66
CA GLY A 35 9.25 1.25 26.49
C GLY A 35 10.47 1.23 27.42
N TRP A 36 10.69 0.10 28.11
CA TRP A 36 11.88 -0.09 28.95
C TRP A 36 13.17 -0.04 28.13
N LEU A 37 13.16 -0.65 26.94
CA LEU A 37 14.32 -0.69 26.05
C LEU A 37 14.67 0.72 25.51
N TRP A 38 13.65 1.51 25.16
CA TRP A 38 13.82 2.92 24.76
C TRP A 38 14.32 3.79 25.91
N ALA A 39 13.74 3.67 27.09
CA ALA A 39 14.18 4.41 28.28
C ALA A 39 15.64 4.06 28.65
N GLY A 40 16.01 2.78 28.59
CA GLY A 40 17.37 2.32 28.81
C GLY A 40 18.36 2.91 27.80
N CYS A 41 17.99 2.97 26.51
CA CYS A 41 18.81 3.62 25.48
C CYS A 41 18.98 5.12 25.73
N ALA A 42 17.93 5.82 26.14
CA ALA A 42 17.99 7.24 26.48
C ALA A 42 18.92 7.51 27.67
N VAL A 43 18.81 6.71 28.75
CA VAL A 43 19.70 6.82 29.93
C VAL A 43 21.14 6.52 29.54
N ALA A 44 21.39 5.46 28.77
CA ALA A 44 22.73 5.12 28.29
C ALA A 44 23.33 6.24 27.40
N ALA A 45 22.52 6.91 26.57
CA ALA A 45 22.97 8.05 25.78
C ALA A 45 23.40 9.23 26.67
N ILE A 46 22.61 9.54 27.70
CA ILE A 46 22.91 10.63 28.64
C ILE A 46 24.19 10.34 29.42
N VAL A 47 24.35 9.12 29.94
CA VAL A 47 25.51 8.75 30.76
C VAL A 47 26.81 8.79 29.95
N ASN A 48 26.79 8.33 28.69
CA ASN A 48 28.01 8.22 27.89
C ASN A 48 28.36 9.48 27.10
N PHE A 49 27.37 10.33 26.76
CA PHE A 49 27.56 11.45 25.83
C PHE A 49 27.01 12.78 26.35
N GLY A 50 26.52 12.83 27.59
CA GLY A 50 25.96 14.05 28.19
C GLY A 50 24.70 14.54 27.48
N TRP A 51 24.40 15.83 27.65
CA TRP A 51 23.18 16.42 27.11
C TRP A 51 23.15 16.58 25.59
N ASP A 52 24.31 16.74 24.96
CA ASP A 52 24.41 16.85 23.50
C ASP A 52 24.02 15.53 22.81
N GLY A 53 24.35 14.40 23.43
CA GLY A 53 23.91 13.08 22.97
C GLY A 53 22.40 12.87 23.11
N ALA A 54 21.79 13.38 24.18
CA ALA A 54 20.35 13.28 24.41
C ALA A 54 19.52 14.09 23.41
N GLY A 55 19.97 15.31 23.06
CA GLY A 55 19.33 16.12 22.04
C GLY A 55 19.27 15.41 20.68
N SER A 56 20.38 14.76 20.30
CA SER A 56 20.46 13.99 19.06
C SER A 56 19.53 12.77 19.04
N ALA A 57 19.45 12.04 20.17
CA ALA A 57 18.56 10.89 20.31
C ALA A 57 17.07 11.28 20.27
N LEU A 58 16.71 12.42 20.86
CA LEU A 58 15.35 12.98 20.79
C LEU A 58 14.99 13.40 19.37
N GLY A 59 15.89 14.09 18.66
CA GLY A 59 15.68 14.46 17.26
C GLY A 59 15.44 13.25 16.35
N ALA A 60 16.24 12.20 16.51
CA ALA A 60 16.04 10.93 15.80
C ALA A 60 14.68 10.30 16.12
N SER A 61 14.22 10.40 17.36
CA SER A 61 12.92 9.87 17.81
C SER A 61 11.72 10.59 17.17
N VAL A 62 11.88 11.86 16.79
CA VAL A 62 10.84 12.62 16.09
C VAL A 62 10.82 12.29 14.59
N ILE A 63 12.00 12.16 13.96
CA ILE A 63 12.12 12.00 12.50
C ILE A 63 11.90 10.54 12.05
N ALA A 64 12.45 9.58 12.79
CA ALA A 64 12.45 8.18 12.40
C ALA A 64 11.03 7.58 12.21
N PRO A 65 9.99 7.94 13.00
CA PRO A 65 8.62 7.51 12.77
C PRO A 65 8.12 7.81 11.36
N PHE A 66 8.41 9.00 10.82
CA PHE A 66 7.95 9.40 9.50
C PHE A 66 8.68 8.65 8.38
N ALA A 67 10.00 8.44 8.54
CA ALA A 67 10.80 7.72 7.55
C ALA A 67 10.54 6.20 7.55
N LEU A 68 10.30 5.61 8.72
CA LEU A 68 10.22 4.15 8.89
C LEU A 68 8.82 3.57 8.84
N ARG A 69 7.76 4.40 8.90
CA ARG A 69 6.37 3.91 8.94
C ARG A 69 6.04 2.92 7.82
N GLY A 70 6.46 3.20 6.59
CA GLY A 70 6.22 2.32 5.45
C GLY A 70 6.96 0.98 5.53
N LEU A 71 8.18 0.97 6.08
CA LEU A 71 8.95 -0.26 6.29
C LEU A 71 8.38 -1.07 7.46
N ALA A 72 7.98 -0.39 8.53
CA ALA A 72 7.40 -1.02 9.72
C ALA A 72 6.06 -1.70 9.40
N ALA A 73 5.22 -1.07 8.57
CA ALA A 73 3.98 -1.67 8.05
C ALA A 73 4.27 -2.94 7.23
N ARG A 74 5.27 -2.91 6.36
CA ARG A 74 5.70 -4.09 5.59
C ARG A 74 6.23 -5.21 6.48
N ALA A 75 7.04 -4.89 7.49
CA ALA A 75 7.55 -5.88 8.42
C ALA A 75 6.44 -6.48 9.29
N ALA A 76 5.48 -5.67 9.73
CA ALA A 76 4.31 -6.15 10.48
C ALA A 76 3.46 -7.11 9.64
N ALA A 77 3.23 -6.78 8.36
CA ALA A 77 2.52 -7.65 7.42
C ALA A 77 3.20 -9.02 7.24
N VAL A 78 4.53 -9.03 7.11
CA VAL A 78 5.33 -10.26 6.99
C VAL A 78 5.30 -11.07 8.30
N LEU A 79 5.46 -10.41 9.46
CA LEU A 79 5.47 -11.05 10.77
C LEU A 79 4.12 -11.65 11.16
N MET A 80 3.01 -11.01 10.79
CA MET A 80 1.67 -11.50 11.06
C MET A 80 1.26 -12.67 10.16
N GLY A 81 2.15 -13.16 9.29
CA GLY A 81 1.83 -14.28 8.42
C GLY A 81 0.66 -13.98 7.47
N ILE A 82 0.45 -12.70 7.13
CA ILE A 82 -0.55 -12.24 6.15
C ILE A 82 -0.06 -12.54 4.71
N GLY A 83 0.43 -13.76 4.55
CA GLY A 83 0.96 -14.38 3.36
C GLY A 83 0.79 -15.91 3.44
N ALA A 84 -0.27 -16.38 4.10
CA ALA A 84 -0.64 -17.79 4.14
C ALA A 84 -1.68 -18.12 3.04
N PRO A 85 -1.66 -19.34 2.47
CA PRO A 85 -2.15 -19.60 1.12
C PRO A 85 -3.64 -19.96 1.01
N ASN A 86 -4.44 -19.86 2.07
CA ASN A 86 -5.80 -20.41 2.04
C ASN A 86 -6.82 -19.44 2.64
N GLY A 87 -7.52 -18.73 1.75
CA GLY A 87 -8.91 -18.33 1.91
C GLY A 87 -9.18 -17.19 2.89
N GLY A 88 -9.43 -15.99 2.34
CA GLY A 88 -10.26 -14.97 2.99
C GLY A 88 -9.50 -13.80 3.59
N GLY A 89 -9.14 -12.82 2.75
CA GLY A 89 -9.09 -11.42 3.13
C GLY A 89 -7.93 -10.98 4.04
N ALA A 90 -6.75 -10.77 3.45
CA ALA A 90 -5.84 -9.66 3.75
C ALA A 90 -4.60 -9.81 2.87
N TYR A 91 -4.36 -8.88 1.95
CA TYR A 91 -3.13 -8.85 1.16
C TYR A 91 -2.43 -7.49 1.27
N PRO A 92 -1.39 -7.39 2.12
CA PRO A 92 -0.34 -6.40 2.03
C PRO A 92 1.00 -7.09 1.76
N GLY A 93 1.05 -7.94 0.73
CA GLY A 93 2.29 -8.50 0.19
C GLY A 93 2.82 -7.66 -0.96
N ALA A 94 4.12 -7.67 -1.24
CA ALA A 94 4.63 -6.94 -2.41
C ALA A 94 4.01 -7.48 -3.71
N PRO A 95 3.63 -6.63 -4.68
CA PRO A 95 3.02 -7.12 -5.92
C PRO A 95 4.01 -8.02 -6.67
N PRO A 96 3.50 -9.03 -7.40
CA PRO A 96 4.31 -9.86 -8.30
C PRO A 96 5.18 -9.01 -9.23
N SER A 97 6.32 -9.54 -9.65
CA SER A 97 7.29 -8.82 -10.48
C SER A 97 6.67 -8.25 -11.77
N GLU A 98 5.78 -9.01 -12.40
CA GLU A 98 5.01 -8.61 -13.57
C GLU A 98 4.12 -7.38 -13.28
N LEU A 99 3.21 -7.48 -12.29
CA LEU A 99 2.36 -6.36 -11.90
C LEU A 99 3.19 -5.14 -11.48
N ARG A 100 4.31 -5.35 -10.79
CA ARG A 100 5.21 -4.27 -10.36
C ARG A 100 5.82 -3.53 -11.54
N ARG A 101 6.27 -4.24 -12.57
CA ARG A 101 6.81 -3.63 -13.79
C ARG A 101 5.74 -2.78 -14.47
N ILE A 102 4.55 -3.34 -14.66
CA ILE A 102 3.42 -2.65 -15.31
C ILE A 102 2.99 -1.42 -14.50
N SER A 103 2.82 -1.59 -13.19
CA SER A 103 2.45 -0.53 -12.24
C SER A 103 3.44 0.63 -12.23
N LYS A 104 4.75 0.36 -12.38
CA LYS A 104 5.76 1.42 -12.50
C LYS A 104 5.55 2.30 -13.72
N VAL A 105 5.14 1.73 -14.85
CA VAL A 105 4.87 2.49 -16.08
C VAL A 105 3.55 3.28 -15.94
N LEU A 106 2.51 2.65 -15.39
CA LEU A 106 1.21 3.30 -15.19
C LEU A 106 1.29 4.45 -14.18
N GLY A 107 2.00 4.23 -13.08
CA GLY A 107 2.23 5.19 -12.01
C GLY A 107 3.45 6.09 -12.20
N ASP A 108 4.02 6.17 -13.41
CA ASP A 108 5.07 7.14 -13.73
C ASP A 108 4.43 8.52 -13.95
N TYR A 109 4.64 9.42 -12.99
CA TYR A 109 4.21 10.83 -13.06
C TYR A 109 5.37 11.78 -13.38
N SER A 110 6.55 11.26 -13.70
CA SER A 110 7.70 12.12 -13.98
C SER A 110 7.49 13.03 -15.19
N SER A 111 6.63 12.64 -16.14
CA SER A 111 6.26 13.52 -17.27
C SER A 111 5.35 14.68 -16.86
N VAL A 112 4.65 14.62 -15.73
CA VAL A 112 3.79 15.73 -15.27
C VAL A 112 4.63 16.90 -14.75
N HIS A 113 5.81 16.63 -14.20
CA HIS A 113 6.70 17.64 -13.64
C HIS A 113 7.70 18.22 -14.66
N ASP A 114 7.78 17.63 -15.85
CA ASP A 114 8.67 18.06 -16.93
C ASP A 114 7.84 18.35 -18.20
N PRO A 115 7.55 19.64 -18.49
CA PRO A 115 6.77 20.04 -19.66
C PRO A 115 7.38 19.55 -20.98
N ALA A 116 8.71 19.45 -21.08
CA ALA A 116 9.37 18.97 -22.29
C ALA A 116 9.13 17.47 -22.47
N LYS A 117 9.19 16.69 -21.39
CA LYS A 117 8.85 15.26 -21.41
C LYS A 117 7.38 15.03 -21.74
N LEU A 118 6.47 15.84 -21.18
CA LEU A 118 5.05 15.78 -21.51
C LEU A 118 4.79 16.04 -23.00
N LEU A 119 5.40 17.09 -23.56
CA LEU A 119 5.24 17.44 -24.96
C LEU A 119 5.81 16.32 -25.86
N ALA A 120 6.97 15.78 -25.52
CA ALA A 120 7.56 14.66 -26.24
C ALA A 120 6.66 13.41 -26.21
N GLU A 121 6.01 13.11 -25.08
CA GLU A 121 5.04 12.02 -24.96
C GLU A 121 3.77 12.24 -25.78
N LEU A 122 3.31 13.50 -25.90
CA LEU A 122 2.12 13.86 -26.70
C LEU A 122 2.42 13.88 -28.21
N SER A 123 3.64 14.25 -28.61
CA SER A 123 4.07 14.31 -30.01
C SER A 123 4.66 13.00 -30.54
N ALA A 124 4.91 12.01 -29.68
CA ALA A 124 5.48 10.73 -30.10
C ALA A 124 4.50 9.97 -31.03
N PRO A 125 4.94 9.53 -32.22
CA PRO A 125 4.13 8.68 -33.08
C PRO A 125 3.96 7.29 -32.46
N GLY A 126 2.72 6.80 -32.37
CA GLY A 126 2.38 5.46 -31.88
C GLY A 126 1.56 5.45 -30.57
N PRO A 127 1.25 4.27 -30.04
CA PRO A 127 0.50 4.13 -28.80
C PRO A 127 1.33 4.64 -27.62
N ARG A 128 0.69 5.38 -26.70
CA ARG A 128 1.38 5.90 -25.52
C ARG A 128 1.86 4.75 -24.65
N LYS A 129 3.02 4.91 -24.01
CA LYS A 129 3.59 3.88 -23.11
C LYS A 129 2.60 3.39 -22.05
N LYS A 130 1.79 4.31 -21.50
CA LYS A 130 0.73 3.99 -20.53
C LYS A 130 -0.41 3.18 -21.13
N ASP A 131 -0.79 3.43 -22.38
CA ASP A 131 -1.83 2.67 -23.08
C ASP A 131 -1.35 1.24 -23.36
N VAL A 132 -0.08 1.07 -23.76
CA VAL A 132 0.55 -0.26 -23.93
C VAL A 132 0.59 -1.02 -22.61
N ALA A 133 1.04 -0.37 -21.53
CA ALA A 133 1.09 -0.99 -20.20
C ALA A 133 -0.30 -1.35 -19.66
N LEU A 134 -1.33 -0.55 -19.95
CA LEU A 134 -2.71 -0.87 -19.59
C LEU A 134 -3.22 -2.08 -20.39
N ASN A 135 -2.98 -2.14 -21.69
CA ASN A 135 -3.36 -3.29 -22.50
C ASN A 135 -2.68 -4.58 -22.03
N GLU A 136 -1.41 -4.47 -21.66
CA GLU A 136 -0.65 -5.57 -21.06
C GLU A 136 -1.28 -6.00 -19.72
N LEU A 137 -1.62 -5.06 -18.84
CA LEU A 137 -2.31 -5.36 -17.58
C LEU A 137 -3.62 -6.12 -17.83
N LEU A 138 -4.45 -5.63 -18.74
CA LEU A 138 -5.75 -6.23 -19.05
C LEU A 138 -5.60 -7.65 -19.60
N ALA A 139 -4.64 -7.87 -20.51
CA ALA A 139 -4.35 -9.18 -21.06
C ALA A 139 -3.93 -10.17 -19.97
N VAL A 140 -3.07 -9.75 -19.04
CA VAL A 140 -2.65 -10.57 -17.90
C VAL A 140 -3.84 -10.90 -16.99
N VAL A 141 -4.71 -9.94 -16.69
CA VAL A 141 -5.89 -10.18 -15.84
C VAL A 141 -6.85 -11.19 -16.50
N VAL A 142 -7.12 -11.04 -17.79
CA VAL A 142 -8.01 -11.95 -18.54
C VAL A 142 -7.40 -13.37 -18.64
N ALA A 143 -6.08 -13.49 -18.76
CA ALA A 143 -5.41 -14.78 -18.84
C ALA A 143 -5.41 -15.56 -17.51
N ARG A 144 -5.65 -14.90 -16.37
CA ARG A 144 -5.62 -15.55 -15.05
C ARG A 144 -6.96 -16.23 -14.74
N PRO A 145 -6.98 -17.56 -14.46
CA PRO A 145 -8.23 -18.30 -14.26
C PRO A 145 -9.13 -17.76 -13.15
N SER A 146 -8.54 -17.31 -12.03
CA SER A 146 -9.30 -16.73 -10.91
C SER A 146 -10.00 -15.42 -11.30
N CYS A 147 -9.29 -14.52 -11.97
CA CYS A 147 -9.86 -13.25 -12.43
C CYS A 147 -10.86 -13.48 -13.56
N ALA A 148 -10.56 -14.37 -14.51
CA ALA A 148 -11.47 -14.73 -15.60
C ALA A 148 -12.82 -15.25 -15.08
N LYS A 149 -12.82 -16.05 -14.00
CA LYS A 149 -14.05 -16.51 -13.35
C LYS A 149 -14.89 -15.34 -12.83
N VAL A 150 -14.26 -14.36 -12.16
CA VAL A 150 -14.94 -13.15 -11.66
C VAL A 150 -15.46 -12.32 -12.83
N LEU A 151 -14.66 -12.08 -13.87
CA LEU A 151 -15.09 -11.31 -15.04
C LEU A 151 -16.32 -11.94 -15.71
N ASN A 152 -16.32 -13.27 -15.87
CA ASN A 152 -17.46 -14.01 -16.41
C ASN A 152 -18.70 -13.94 -15.51
N GLU A 153 -18.53 -14.01 -14.19
CA GLU A 153 -19.62 -13.89 -13.21
C GLU A 153 -20.33 -12.53 -13.29
N PHE A 154 -19.56 -11.46 -13.53
CA PHE A 154 -20.08 -10.10 -13.64
C PHE A 154 -20.40 -9.70 -15.09
N GLY A 155 -20.16 -10.55 -16.08
CA GLY A 155 -20.39 -10.26 -17.49
C GLY A 155 -19.53 -9.12 -18.04
N VAL A 156 -18.30 -8.98 -17.54
CA VAL A 156 -17.37 -7.90 -17.90
C VAL A 156 -16.33 -8.41 -18.89
N ASP A 157 -16.33 -7.86 -20.09
CA ASP A 157 -15.30 -8.12 -21.09
C ASP A 157 -14.06 -7.24 -20.88
N GLN A 158 -13.07 -7.36 -21.78
CA GLN A 158 -11.82 -6.61 -21.67
C GLN A 158 -12.02 -5.09 -21.77
N GLU A 159 -12.99 -4.61 -22.56
CA GLU A 159 -13.26 -3.18 -22.70
C GLU A 159 -14.01 -2.65 -21.46
N GLY A 160 -14.96 -3.41 -20.93
CA GLY A 160 -15.60 -3.12 -19.66
C GLY A 160 -14.58 -3.05 -18.53
N LEU A 161 -13.63 -3.97 -18.47
CA LEU A 161 -12.55 -3.95 -17.48
C LEU A 161 -11.65 -2.71 -17.63
N ARG A 162 -11.38 -2.29 -18.88
CA ARG A 162 -10.65 -1.05 -19.16
C ARG A 162 -11.40 0.17 -18.63
N GLU A 163 -12.70 0.22 -18.81
CA GLU A 163 -13.54 1.32 -18.33
C GLU A 163 -13.60 1.36 -16.79
N VAL A 164 -13.75 0.20 -16.15
CA VAL A 164 -13.65 0.06 -14.68
C VAL A 164 -12.31 0.59 -14.16
N TYR A 165 -11.20 0.22 -14.81
CA TYR A 165 -9.88 0.75 -14.45
C TYR A 165 -9.81 2.27 -14.59
N ARG A 166 -10.27 2.83 -15.72
CA ARG A 166 -10.24 4.28 -15.98
C ARG A 166 -11.02 5.03 -14.93
N ARG A 167 -12.22 4.55 -14.58
CA ARG A 167 -13.08 5.19 -13.59
C ARG A 167 -12.44 5.24 -12.22
N ILE A 168 -11.85 4.14 -11.75
CA ILE A 168 -11.14 4.15 -10.47
C ILE A 168 -9.89 5.02 -10.54
N ALA A 169 -9.16 4.97 -11.65
CA ALA A 169 -7.99 5.82 -11.85
C ALA A 169 -8.35 7.31 -11.73
N THR A 170 -9.40 7.76 -12.41
CA THR A 170 -9.87 9.16 -12.38
C THR A 170 -10.53 9.56 -11.05
N ALA A 171 -11.16 8.62 -10.36
CA ALA A 171 -11.69 8.83 -9.00
C ALA A 171 -10.61 8.93 -7.90
N GLY A 172 -9.33 8.94 -8.28
CA GLY A 172 -8.21 9.08 -7.35
C GLY A 172 -7.55 7.76 -6.95
N GLY A 173 -7.91 6.64 -7.59
CA GLY A 173 -7.22 5.34 -7.46
C GLY A 173 -5.92 5.26 -8.25
N ALA A 174 -5.64 6.23 -9.13
CA ALA A 174 -4.34 6.38 -9.78
C ALA A 174 -3.32 7.00 -8.80
N ARG A 175 -2.98 6.26 -7.75
CA ARG A 175 -1.93 6.62 -6.80
C ARG A 175 -1.26 5.38 -6.22
N TRP A 176 -0.06 5.59 -5.69
CA TRP A 176 0.67 4.57 -4.95
C TRP A 176 0.09 4.42 -3.54
N ALA A 177 -0.22 3.17 -3.16
CA ALA A 177 -0.68 2.76 -1.83
C ALA A 177 0.26 1.65 -1.34
N GLY A 178 1.19 2.00 -0.46
CA GLY A 178 2.25 1.07 -0.04
C GLY A 178 3.15 0.65 -1.20
N ALA A 179 3.16 -0.64 -1.55
CA ALA A 179 3.93 -1.17 -2.68
C ALA A 179 3.13 -1.23 -4.00
N HIS A 180 1.87 -0.82 -3.97
CA HIS A 180 0.89 -1.05 -5.03
C HIS A 180 0.53 0.23 -5.76
N PHE A 181 0.37 0.15 -7.07
CA PHE A 181 -0.41 1.15 -7.79
C PHE A 181 -1.88 0.73 -7.70
N ALA A 182 -2.69 1.50 -6.96
CA ALA A 182 -3.95 1.01 -6.41
C ALA A 182 -4.94 0.58 -7.51
N ALA A 183 -5.17 1.40 -8.55
CA ALA A 183 -6.05 1.04 -9.67
C ALA A 183 -5.60 -0.24 -10.41
N ALA A 184 -4.30 -0.42 -10.62
CA ALA A 184 -3.79 -1.62 -11.30
C ALA A 184 -3.91 -2.86 -10.42
N SER A 185 -3.61 -2.72 -9.12
CA SER A 185 -3.72 -3.81 -8.16
C SER A 185 -5.18 -4.21 -7.93
N ALA A 186 -6.09 -3.24 -7.93
CA ALA A 186 -7.53 -3.46 -7.75
C ALA A 186 -8.10 -4.41 -8.80
N ILE A 187 -7.71 -4.26 -10.07
CA ILE A 187 -8.19 -5.17 -11.13
C ILE A 187 -7.37 -6.46 -11.24
N TYR A 188 -6.16 -6.51 -10.66
CA TYR A 188 -5.25 -7.64 -10.77
C TYR A 188 -5.52 -8.76 -9.76
N PHE A 189 -5.99 -8.43 -8.56
CA PHE A 189 -6.29 -9.41 -7.52
C PHE A 189 -7.77 -9.78 -7.54
N GLU A 190 -8.07 -11.08 -7.39
CA GLU A 190 -9.43 -11.62 -7.44
C GLU A 190 -10.38 -10.92 -6.46
N ASP A 191 -10.00 -10.83 -5.18
CA ASP A 191 -10.83 -10.24 -4.14
C ASP A 191 -11.11 -8.76 -4.39
N SER A 192 -10.07 -7.99 -4.78
CA SER A 192 -10.21 -6.57 -5.08
C SER A 192 -11.01 -6.31 -6.35
N LEU A 193 -10.87 -7.17 -7.35
CA LEU A 193 -11.63 -7.10 -8.61
C LEU A 193 -13.10 -7.37 -8.35
N ARG A 194 -13.41 -8.43 -7.58
CA ARG A 194 -14.77 -8.76 -7.17
C ARG A 194 -15.40 -7.60 -6.40
N TYR A 195 -14.71 -7.10 -5.37
CA TYR A 195 -15.16 -5.94 -4.61
C TYR A 195 -15.48 -4.76 -5.54
N LEU A 196 -14.56 -4.43 -6.44
CA LEU A 196 -14.72 -3.32 -7.37
C LEU A 196 -15.96 -3.50 -8.26
N LEU A 197 -16.18 -4.69 -8.82
CA LEU A 197 -17.34 -4.97 -9.67
C LEU A 197 -18.66 -5.03 -8.89
N GLU A 198 -18.63 -5.41 -7.61
CA GLU A 198 -19.79 -5.31 -6.72
C GLU A 198 -20.16 -3.84 -6.44
N GLN A 199 -19.17 -2.98 -6.20
CA GLN A 199 -19.38 -1.54 -6.03
C GLN A 199 -19.97 -0.90 -7.29
N GLU A 200 -19.47 -1.30 -8.47
CA GLU A 200 -20.00 -0.88 -9.77
C GLU A 200 -21.47 -1.28 -9.94
N ARG A 201 -21.81 -2.52 -9.64
CA ARG A 201 -23.20 -3.01 -9.70
C ARG A 201 -24.11 -2.30 -8.69
N ALA A 202 -23.59 -2.00 -7.50
CA ALA A 202 -24.28 -1.23 -6.47
C ALA A 202 -24.36 0.27 -6.78
N LYS A 203 -23.69 0.74 -7.84
CA LYS A 203 -23.56 2.17 -8.19
C LYS A 203 -22.99 3.00 -7.04
N ALA A 204 -22.07 2.43 -6.27
CA ALA A 204 -21.37 3.13 -5.21
C ALA A 204 -20.55 4.31 -5.77
N ALA A 205 -20.30 5.32 -4.92
CA ALA A 205 -19.52 6.46 -5.34
C ALA A 205 -18.08 6.01 -5.70
N PRO A 206 -17.58 6.31 -6.91
CA PRO A 206 -16.24 5.87 -7.32
C PRO A 206 -15.12 6.36 -6.40
N LEU A 207 -15.30 7.52 -5.77
CA LEU A 207 -14.36 8.11 -4.82
C LEU A 207 -14.21 7.26 -3.56
N ASP A 208 -15.32 6.79 -2.99
CA ASP A 208 -15.33 5.96 -1.78
C ASP A 208 -14.71 4.59 -2.08
N THR A 209 -15.05 4.01 -3.24
CA THR A 209 -14.43 2.77 -3.72
C THR A 209 -12.92 2.93 -3.88
N ALA A 210 -12.45 4.03 -4.49
CA ALA A 210 -11.03 4.30 -4.62
C ALA A 210 -10.36 4.47 -3.25
N TYR A 211 -10.97 5.21 -2.33
CA TYR A 211 -10.47 5.39 -0.96
C TYR A 211 -10.31 4.06 -0.23
N ASN A 212 -11.32 3.19 -0.26
CA ASN A 212 -11.30 1.88 0.38
C ASN A 212 -10.22 0.97 -0.22
N LEU A 213 -10.05 0.97 -1.55
CA LEU A 213 -8.98 0.22 -2.22
C LEU A 213 -7.58 0.69 -1.78
N ILE A 214 -7.42 2.00 -1.59
CA ILE A 214 -6.14 2.56 -1.16
C ILE A 214 -5.86 2.22 0.29
N GLU A 215 -6.85 2.35 1.17
CA GLU A 215 -6.73 1.92 2.56
C GLU A 215 -6.34 0.43 2.59
N HIS A 216 -7.05 -0.41 1.85
CA HIS A 216 -6.76 -1.83 1.73
C HIS A 216 -5.30 -2.12 1.32
N PHE A 217 -4.80 -1.51 0.24
CA PHE A 217 -3.42 -1.75 -0.20
C PHE A 217 -2.36 -1.08 0.68
N GLN A 218 -2.72 -0.04 1.43
CA GLN A 218 -1.79 0.70 2.27
C GLN A 218 -1.61 0.06 3.66
N SER A 219 -2.70 -0.32 4.32
CA SER A 219 -2.69 -0.85 5.69
C SER A 219 -3.02 -2.34 5.75
N GLY A 220 -3.50 -2.95 4.67
CA GLY A 220 -4.06 -4.30 4.71
C GLY A 220 -5.46 -4.35 5.31
N SER A 221 -6.13 -3.20 5.50
CA SER A 221 -7.52 -3.14 5.99
C SER A 221 -8.43 -4.01 5.12
N PRO A 222 -9.40 -4.75 5.67
CA PRO A 222 -10.35 -5.51 4.86
C PRO A 222 -11.14 -4.56 3.95
N LEU A 223 -11.48 -5.03 2.74
CA LEU A 223 -12.39 -4.29 1.85
C LEU A 223 -13.78 -4.27 2.49
N ARG A 224 -14.35 -3.07 2.65
CA ARG A 224 -15.64 -2.90 3.34
C ARG A 224 -16.78 -3.29 2.41
N ASP A 225 -17.58 -4.27 2.80
CA ASP A 225 -18.78 -4.62 2.04
C ASP A 225 -19.75 -3.43 2.00
N ALA A 226 -20.12 -2.98 0.80
CA ALA A 226 -21.13 -1.93 0.64
C ALA A 226 -22.52 -2.30 1.18
N ARG A 227 -22.73 -3.58 1.52
CA ARG A 227 -23.98 -4.07 2.11
C ARG A 227 -23.99 -3.97 3.64
N ALA A 228 -22.86 -3.68 4.28
CA ALA A 228 -22.71 -3.77 5.74
C ALA A 228 -22.91 -2.43 6.47
N GLU A 229 -22.86 -1.29 5.77
CA GLU A 229 -23.15 0.00 6.41
C GLU A 229 -24.65 0.34 6.31
N PRO A 230 -25.35 0.50 7.45
CA PRO A 230 -26.70 1.05 7.44
C PRO A 230 -26.63 2.48 6.90
N ALA A 231 -27.54 2.82 5.98
CA ALA A 231 -27.62 4.17 5.43
C ALA A 231 -27.61 5.21 6.57
N PRO A 232 -26.82 6.29 6.46
CA PRO A 232 -26.87 7.36 7.45
C PRO A 232 -28.30 7.90 7.50
N GLY A 233 -28.94 7.74 8.66
CA GLY A 233 -30.26 8.29 8.97
C GLY A 233 -30.22 9.78 9.26
#